data_AF-A0A6C0F301-F1
#
_entry.id   AF-A0A6C0F301-F1
#
_cell.length_a   1.000
_cell.length_b   1.000
_cell.length_c   1.000
_cell.angle_alpha   90.00
_cell.angle_beta   90.00
_cell.angle_gamma   90.00
#
_symmetry.space_group_name_H-M   'P 1'
#
loop_
_entity.id
_entity.type
_entity.pdbx_description
1 polymer ?
#
loop_
_entity_poly.entity_id
_entity_poly.type
_entity_poly.pdbx_seq_one_letter_code
_entity_poly.pdbx_strand_id
1 'polypeptide(L)'
;MDELFRNKEDSDKIKKINLEELYDKKKTYDLSKLSIYNKILNRIHEKIKITSRQKIDAQFCWFVIPEIMLGVASYDRSSCISYILEELTNNDFVVRYTHPNLIFISWKHYVPSYIRNEFKKKTGIVIDEHGNRIQEFDDSGNPIAPSQAINNPLSENSLDPFNMGLTRKINVKNNPENPANKKEFKPINDYKPTGNLIYGKDLFKKLEDKFS
;
A
#
# COMPACT_ATOMS: atom_id res chain seq x y z
N MET A 1 28.85 -75.78 -4.15
CA MET A 1 27.88 -75.08 -5.03
C MET A 1 27.53 -73.67 -4.54
N ASP A 2 28.00 -73.23 -3.36
CA ASP A 2 27.64 -71.90 -2.80
C ASP A 2 28.64 -70.76 -3.11
N GLU A 3 29.72 -71.01 -3.84
CA GLU A 3 30.70 -69.96 -4.20
C GLU A 3 30.45 -69.34 -5.59
N LEU A 4 29.43 -69.80 -6.32
CA LEU A 4 29.13 -69.29 -7.68
C LEU A 4 28.40 -67.93 -7.68
N PHE A 5 27.93 -67.46 -6.52
CA PHE A 5 27.18 -66.20 -6.40
C PHE A 5 27.91 -65.10 -5.62
N ARG A 6 29.13 -65.34 -5.13
CA ARG A 6 29.90 -64.30 -4.42
C ARG A 6 30.76 -63.53 -5.41
N ASN A 7 30.12 -62.64 -6.18
CA ASN A 7 30.79 -61.65 -7.02
C ASN A 7 31.79 -60.84 -6.15
N LYS A 8 33.08 -61.14 -6.30
CA LYS A 8 34.17 -60.48 -5.58
C LYS A 8 34.27 -58.96 -5.90
N GLU A 9 33.55 -58.50 -6.91
CA GLU A 9 33.49 -57.10 -7.36
C GLU A 9 32.40 -56.25 -6.69
N ASP A 10 31.52 -56.84 -5.87
CA ASP A 10 30.42 -56.11 -5.24
C ASP A 10 30.79 -55.53 -3.86
N SER A 11 31.93 -55.93 -3.26
CA SER A 11 32.42 -55.29 -2.02
C SER A 11 32.98 -53.90 -2.25
N ASP A 12 33.54 -53.63 -3.44
CA ASP A 12 34.20 -52.36 -3.77
C ASP A 12 33.21 -51.29 -4.28
N LYS A 13 31.91 -51.62 -4.34
CA LYS A 13 30.84 -50.74 -4.84
C LYS A 13 30.04 -50.05 -3.73
N ILE A 14 30.30 -50.32 -2.45
CA ILE A 14 29.69 -49.55 -1.35
C ILE A 14 30.46 -48.24 -1.17
N LYS A 15 30.51 -47.42 -2.22
CA LYS A 15 30.92 -46.02 -2.09
C LYS A 15 29.80 -45.28 -1.38
N LYS A 16 30.13 -44.54 -0.31
CA LYS A 16 29.18 -43.66 0.38
C LYS A 16 28.59 -42.69 -0.63
N ILE A 17 27.30 -42.84 -0.92
CA ILE A 17 26.59 -41.95 -1.85
C ILE A 17 26.65 -40.52 -1.31
N ASN A 18 26.94 -39.55 -2.18
CA ASN A 18 26.83 -38.15 -1.80
C ASN A 18 25.33 -37.81 -1.72
N LEU A 19 24.87 -37.43 -0.53
CA LEU A 19 23.48 -37.05 -0.32
C LEU A 19 23.09 -35.82 -1.16
N GLU A 20 24.04 -34.95 -1.51
CA GLU A 20 23.78 -33.74 -2.31
C GLU A 20 23.44 -34.05 -3.77
N GLU A 21 24.10 -35.06 -4.38
CA GLU A 21 23.87 -35.47 -5.76
C GLU A 21 22.42 -35.93 -5.99
N LEU A 22 21.78 -36.46 -4.93
CA LEU A 22 20.37 -36.84 -4.95
C LEU A 22 19.43 -35.64 -5.16
N TYR A 23 19.85 -34.42 -4.81
CA TYR A 23 19.06 -33.20 -4.93
C TYR A 23 19.37 -32.39 -6.20
N ASP A 24 20.38 -32.74 -6.99
CA ASP A 24 20.77 -31.96 -8.18
C ASP A 24 19.66 -31.83 -9.22
N LYS A 25 18.87 -32.89 -9.42
CA LYS A 25 17.69 -32.86 -10.30
C LYS A 25 16.63 -31.88 -9.81
N LYS A 26 16.41 -31.81 -8.50
CA LYS A 26 15.43 -30.88 -7.89
C LYS A 26 15.93 -29.45 -7.99
N LYS A 27 17.21 -29.22 -7.68
CA LYS A 27 17.86 -27.91 -7.81
C LYS A 27 17.80 -27.38 -9.24
N THR A 28 18.18 -28.18 -10.23
CA THR A 28 18.11 -27.78 -11.65
C THR A 28 16.67 -27.47 -12.09
N TYR A 29 15.70 -28.25 -11.63
CA TYR A 29 14.29 -27.97 -11.85
C TYR A 29 13.87 -26.62 -11.25
N ASP A 30 14.21 -26.35 -9.99
CA ASP A 30 13.83 -25.10 -9.32
C ASP A 30 14.52 -23.87 -9.95
N LEU A 31 15.78 -24.00 -10.36
CA LEU A 31 16.50 -22.96 -11.12
C LEU A 31 15.84 -22.69 -12.47
N SER A 32 15.41 -23.74 -13.18
CA SER A 32 14.70 -23.58 -14.45
C SER A 32 13.36 -22.85 -14.25
N LYS A 33 12.60 -23.19 -13.20
CA LYS A 33 11.35 -22.53 -12.81
C LYS A 33 11.57 -21.04 -12.54
N LEU A 34 12.58 -20.71 -11.73
CA LEU A 34 12.96 -19.32 -11.44
C LEU A 34 13.33 -18.54 -12.71
N SER A 35 14.09 -19.17 -13.61
CA SER A 35 14.47 -18.53 -14.88
C SER A 35 13.25 -18.17 -15.75
N ILE A 36 12.20 -18.99 -15.73
CA ILE A 36 10.95 -18.73 -16.46
C ILE A 36 10.20 -17.57 -15.83
N TYR A 37 10.15 -17.51 -14.51
CA TYR A 37 9.46 -16.45 -13.79
C TYR A 37 10.15 -15.09 -14.02
N ASN A 38 11.48 -15.07 -13.97
CA ASN A 38 12.28 -13.89 -14.30
C ASN A 38 12.04 -13.40 -15.73
N LYS A 39 11.86 -14.31 -16.71
CA LYS A 39 11.50 -13.92 -18.08
C LYS A 39 10.16 -13.20 -18.15
N ILE A 40 9.15 -13.64 -17.39
CA ILE A 40 7.84 -12.98 -17.35
C ILE A 40 7.94 -11.64 -16.64
N LEU A 41 8.66 -11.59 -15.50
CA LEU A 41 8.90 -10.35 -14.76
C LEU A 41 9.57 -9.29 -15.64
N ASN A 42 10.59 -9.68 -16.43
CA ASN A 42 11.24 -8.78 -17.37
C ASN A 42 10.27 -8.21 -18.42
N ARG A 43 9.37 -9.04 -18.97
CA ARG A 43 8.32 -8.58 -19.90
C ARG A 43 7.36 -7.59 -19.24
N ILE A 44 7.04 -7.78 -17.97
CA ILE A 44 6.21 -6.86 -17.19
C ILE A 44 6.94 -5.51 -17.05
N HIS A 45 8.21 -5.53 -16.65
CA HIS A 45 9.03 -4.33 -16.51
C HIS A 45 9.17 -3.57 -17.84
N GLU A 46 9.37 -4.27 -18.95
CA GLU A 46 9.37 -3.67 -20.29
C GLU A 46 8.01 -3.04 -20.62
N LYS A 47 6.90 -3.72 -20.34
CA LYS A 47 5.57 -3.17 -20.57
C LYS A 47 5.30 -1.91 -19.73
N ILE A 48 5.75 -1.89 -18.47
CA ILE A 48 5.68 -0.71 -17.60
C ILE A 48 6.46 0.45 -18.23
N LYS A 49 7.71 0.22 -18.65
CA LYS A 49 8.55 1.24 -19.29
C LYS A 49 7.92 1.78 -20.58
N ILE A 50 7.38 0.90 -21.42
CA ILE A 50 6.70 1.29 -22.66
C ILE A 50 5.46 2.12 -22.36
N THR A 51 4.62 1.68 -21.42
CA THR A 51 3.38 2.38 -21.04
C THR A 51 3.67 3.78 -20.50
N SER A 52 4.67 3.90 -19.62
CA SER A 52 5.13 5.18 -19.06
C SER A 52 5.60 6.17 -20.15
N ARG A 53 6.26 5.67 -21.21
CA ARG A 53 6.69 6.50 -22.35
C ARG A 53 5.54 6.92 -23.27
N GLN A 54 4.53 6.07 -23.43
CA GLN A 54 3.42 6.33 -24.33
C GLN A 54 2.39 7.31 -23.77
N LYS A 55 2.14 7.26 -22.45
CA LYS A 55 1.10 8.06 -21.80
C LYS A 55 1.64 8.75 -20.56
N ILE A 56 1.71 10.07 -20.61
CA ILE A 56 2.19 10.90 -19.49
C ILE A 56 1.21 10.83 -18.30
N ASP A 57 -0.10 10.86 -18.57
CA ASP A 57 -1.14 10.92 -17.54
C ASP A 57 -1.51 9.55 -16.92
N ALA A 58 -1.08 8.45 -17.54
CA ALA A 58 -1.45 7.10 -17.12
C ALA A 58 -0.27 6.41 -16.42
N GLN A 59 -0.17 6.56 -15.09
CA GLN A 59 0.85 5.89 -14.26
C GLN A 59 0.38 4.51 -13.76
N PHE A 60 -0.20 3.72 -14.67
CA PHE A 60 -0.63 2.34 -14.40
C PHE A 60 -0.59 1.49 -15.67
N CYS A 61 -0.55 0.18 -15.49
CA CYS A 61 -0.53 -0.80 -16.58
C CYS A 61 -1.30 -2.07 -16.18
N TRP A 62 -1.99 -2.65 -17.16
CA TRP A 62 -2.61 -3.97 -17.05
C TRP A 62 -1.74 -5.01 -17.75
N PHE A 63 -1.46 -6.13 -17.11
CA PHE A 63 -0.69 -7.22 -17.69
C PHE A 63 -1.46 -8.54 -17.58
N VAL A 64 -1.57 -9.25 -18.70
CA VAL A 64 -2.17 -10.58 -18.75
C VAL A 64 -1.04 -11.59 -18.68
N ILE A 65 -1.06 -12.44 -17.66
CA ILE A 65 -0.06 -13.49 -17.50
C ILE A 65 -0.39 -14.65 -18.45
N PRO A 66 0.60 -15.12 -19.25
CA PRO A 66 0.41 -16.28 -20.10
C PRO A 66 -0.04 -17.49 -19.29
N GLU A 67 -1.04 -18.22 -19.80
CA GLU A 67 -1.52 -19.44 -19.15
C GLU A 67 -0.56 -20.61 -19.39
N ILE A 68 0.09 -20.63 -20.56
CA ILE A 68 1.06 -21.64 -20.97
C ILE A 68 2.33 -20.99 -21.51
N MET A 69 3.45 -21.70 -21.42
CA MET A 69 4.73 -21.31 -21.99
C MET A 69 5.20 -22.35 -23.00
N LEU A 70 5.36 -21.94 -24.26
CA LEU A 70 5.87 -22.80 -25.32
C LEU A 70 7.33 -23.20 -25.02
N GLY A 71 7.63 -24.50 -25.13
CA GLY A 71 8.96 -25.03 -24.88
C GLY A 71 9.31 -25.27 -23.40
N VAL A 72 8.34 -25.12 -22.49
CA VAL A 72 8.51 -25.45 -21.06
C VAL A 72 7.62 -26.63 -20.71
N ALA A 73 8.20 -27.67 -20.10
CA ALA A 73 7.48 -28.92 -19.77
C ALA A 73 6.42 -28.75 -18.68
N SER A 74 6.66 -27.90 -17.68
CA SER A 74 5.74 -27.67 -16.56
C SER A 74 5.78 -26.21 -16.11
N TYR A 75 4.87 -25.39 -16.63
CA TYR A 75 4.67 -24.02 -16.18
C TYR A 75 3.52 -23.96 -15.17
N ASP A 76 3.83 -23.57 -13.92
CA ASP A 76 2.81 -23.30 -12.90
C ASP A 76 2.49 -21.81 -12.88
N ARG A 77 1.28 -21.48 -13.35
CA ARG A 77 0.73 -20.12 -13.37
C ARG A 77 0.54 -19.54 -11.97
N SER A 78 0.03 -20.34 -11.03
CA SER A 78 -0.30 -19.85 -9.69
C SER A 78 0.97 -19.42 -8.95
N SER A 79 1.97 -20.31 -8.92
CA SER A 79 3.29 -19.99 -8.36
C SER A 79 3.94 -18.79 -9.06
N CYS A 80 3.75 -18.65 -10.38
CA CYS A 80 4.30 -17.53 -11.13
C CYS A 80 3.64 -16.20 -10.74
N ILE A 81 2.31 -16.17 -10.60
CA ILE A 81 1.56 -14.99 -10.16
C ILE A 81 2.04 -14.57 -8.78
N SER A 82 2.13 -15.51 -7.83
CA SER A 82 2.60 -15.23 -6.47
C SER A 82 4.00 -14.63 -6.45
N TYR A 83 4.93 -15.22 -7.21
CA TYR A 83 6.29 -14.71 -7.35
C TYR A 83 6.32 -13.27 -7.91
N ILE A 84 5.59 -13.01 -8.99
CA ILE A 84 5.51 -11.67 -9.59
C ILE A 84 4.91 -10.66 -8.63
N LEU A 85 3.87 -11.05 -7.88
CA LEU A 85 3.21 -10.17 -6.92
C LEU A 85 4.16 -9.74 -5.81
N GLU A 86 4.93 -10.67 -5.27
CA GLU A 86 5.96 -10.42 -4.26
C GLU A 86 7.06 -9.51 -4.79
N GLU A 87 7.66 -9.85 -5.94
CA GLU A 87 8.75 -9.07 -6.55
C GLU A 87 8.33 -7.64 -6.91
N LEU A 88 7.12 -7.45 -7.44
CA LEU A 88 6.63 -6.11 -7.76
C LEU A 88 6.30 -5.30 -6.50
N THR A 89 5.79 -5.96 -5.45
CA THR A 89 5.51 -5.29 -4.17
C THR A 89 6.80 -4.88 -3.47
N ASN A 90 7.86 -5.70 -3.54
CA ASN A 90 9.19 -5.37 -3.04
C ASN A 90 9.84 -4.17 -3.78
N ASN A 91 9.42 -3.92 -5.02
CA ASN A 91 9.81 -2.75 -5.81
C ASN A 91 8.87 -1.54 -5.62
N ASP A 92 8.10 -1.51 -4.53
CA ASP A 92 7.15 -0.46 -4.17
C ASP A 92 6.04 -0.18 -5.20
N PHE A 93 5.74 -1.13 -6.10
CA PHE A 93 4.58 -0.99 -6.97
C PHE A 93 3.28 -1.34 -6.22
N VAL A 94 2.21 -0.62 -6.51
CA VAL A 94 0.87 -1.00 -6.06
C VAL A 94 0.33 -2.03 -7.05
N VAL A 95 0.19 -3.27 -6.59
CA VAL A 95 -0.23 -4.40 -7.43
C VAL A 95 -1.54 -4.99 -6.95
N ARG A 96 -2.44 -5.34 -7.89
CA ARG A 96 -3.68 -6.06 -7.60
C ARG A 96 -3.91 -7.17 -8.61
N TYR A 97 -4.25 -8.36 -8.11
CA TYR A 97 -4.59 -9.51 -8.96
C TYR A 97 -6.10 -9.60 -9.17
N THR A 98 -6.51 -9.84 -10.42
CA THR A 98 -7.89 -10.09 -10.83
C THR A 98 -7.96 -11.41 -11.58
N HIS A 99 -8.84 -12.31 -11.12
CA HIS A 99 -9.03 -13.62 -11.75
C HIS A 99 -9.53 -13.48 -13.20
N PRO A 100 -9.04 -14.29 -14.16
CA PRO A 100 -8.17 -15.46 -14.00
C PRO A 100 -6.65 -15.22 -14.09
N ASN A 101 -6.16 -14.22 -14.81
CA ASN A 101 -4.73 -14.05 -15.07
C ASN A 101 -4.33 -12.58 -15.27
N LEU A 102 -5.17 -11.64 -14.82
CA LEU A 102 -4.97 -10.22 -15.03
C LEU A 102 -4.32 -9.60 -13.78
N ILE A 103 -3.24 -8.86 -13.98
CA ILE A 103 -2.60 -8.07 -12.94
C ILE A 103 -2.69 -6.59 -13.28
N PHE A 104 -3.14 -5.82 -12.30
CA PHE A 104 -3.07 -4.37 -12.27
C PHE A 104 -1.78 -3.94 -11.58
N ILE A 105 -1.04 -3.02 -12.18
CA ILE A 105 0.20 -2.46 -11.65
C ILE A 105 0.10 -0.94 -11.73
N SER A 106 0.38 -0.24 -10.63
CA SER A 106 0.41 1.23 -10.59
C SER A 106 1.62 1.76 -9.84
N TRP A 107 2.13 2.89 -10.32
CA TRP A 107 3.20 3.69 -9.70
C TRP A 107 2.77 5.15 -9.52
N LYS A 108 1.46 5.41 -9.50
CA LYS A 108 0.90 6.76 -9.36
C LYS A 108 1.17 7.39 -7.99
N HIS A 109 1.36 6.55 -6.97
CA HIS A 109 1.66 6.96 -5.60
C HIS A 109 3.09 7.47 -5.42
N TYR A 110 3.99 7.19 -6.35
CA TYR A 110 5.37 7.64 -6.28
C TYR A 110 5.50 9.11 -6.70
N VAL A 111 6.10 9.93 -5.83
CA VAL A 111 6.33 11.36 -6.05
C VAL A 111 7.78 11.59 -6.52
N PRO A 112 7.99 12.03 -7.79
CA PRO A 112 9.32 12.31 -8.31
C PRO A 112 10.09 13.38 -7.53
N SER A 113 11.42 13.25 -7.51
CA SER A 113 12.34 14.18 -6.83
C SER A 113 12.16 15.64 -7.27
N TYR A 114 11.91 15.90 -8.56
CA TYR A 114 11.72 17.26 -9.06
C TYR A 114 10.50 17.94 -8.42
N ILE A 115 9.39 17.21 -8.23
CA ILE A 115 8.20 17.73 -7.57
C ILE A 115 8.49 18.00 -6.09
N ARG A 116 9.19 17.09 -5.42
CA ARG A 116 9.57 17.25 -4.00
C ARG A 116 10.44 18.47 -3.77
N ASN A 117 11.41 18.72 -4.65
CA ASN A 117 12.30 19.87 -4.57
C ASN A 117 11.53 21.20 -4.76
N GLU A 118 10.66 21.26 -5.76
CA GLU A 118 9.82 22.43 -6.01
C GLU A 118 8.82 22.67 -4.86
N PHE A 119 8.26 21.60 -4.29
CA PHE A 119 7.37 21.70 -3.13
C PHE A 119 8.12 22.22 -1.89
N LYS A 120 9.32 21.71 -1.63
CA LYS A 120 10.18 22.15 -0.52
C LYS A 120 10.54 23.62 -0.63
N LYS A 121 10.90 24.11 -1.83
CA LYS A 121 11.21 25.54 -2.05
C LYS A 121 10.01 26.44 -1.76
N LYS A 122 8.80 26.01 -2.12
CA LYS A 122 7.58 26.81 -1.99
C LYS A 122 7.01 26.81 -0.58
N THR A 123 7.06 25.67 0.11
CA THR A 123 6.36 25.48 1.38
C THR A 123 7.29 25.35 2.58
N GLY A 124 8.59 25.14 2.36
CA GLY A 124 9.56 24.83 3.41
C GLY A 124 9.42 23.42 4.00
N ILE A 125 8.45 22.62 3.56
CA ILE A 125 8.16 21.29 4.13
C ILE A 125 8.86 20.20 3.32
N VAL A 126 9.52 19.26 4.00
CA VAL A 126 10.10 18.05 3.40
C VAL A 126 9.03 16.96 3.30
N ILE A 127 8.89 16.39 2.11
CA ILE A 127 7.92 15.33 1.80
C ILE A 127 8.66 14.07 1.35
N ASP A 128 8.12 12.93 1.75
CA ASP A 128 8.61 11.59 1.41
C ASP A 128 8.17 11.12 0.00
N GLU A 129 8.65 9.96 -0.45
CA GLU A 129 8.36 9.36 -1.77
C GLU A 129 6.87 9.10 -2.01
N HIS A 130 6.11 8.91 -0.93
CA HIS A 130 4.67 8.65 -0.98
C HIS A 130 3.80 9.89 -0.72
N GLY A 131 4.40 11.08 -0.62
CA GLY A 131 3.64 12.31 -0.36
C GLY A 131 3.33 12.60 1.12
N ASN A 132 3.87 11.79 2.03
CA ASN A 132 3.74 12.01 3.47
C ASN A 132 4.74 13.07 3.95
N ARG A 133 4.33 13.93 4.89
CA ARG A 133 5.23 14.94 5.48
C ARG A 133 6.20 14.25 6.43
N ILE A 134 7.49 14.49 6.26
CA ILE A 134 8.50 14.03 7.19
C ILE A 134 8.50 15.03 8.36
N GLN A 135 8.18 14.56 9.57
CA GLN A 135 8.42 15.35 10.77
C GLN A 135 9.91 15.29 11.05
N GLU A 136 10.56 16.45 11.07
CA GLU A 136 11.93 16.53 11.56
C GLU A 136 11.89 16.35 13.08
N PHE A 137 12.77 15.50 13.62
CA PHE A 137 12.92 15.28 15.06
C PHE A 137 14.20 15.97 15.52
N ASP A 138 14.16 16.67 16.66
CA ASP A 138 15.37 17.24 17.28
C ASP A 138 16.31 16.12 17.74
N ASP A 139 17.59 16.44 18.01
CA ASP A 139 18.59 15.53 18.62
C ASP A 139 18.12 14.89 19.95
N SER A 140 17.03 15.41 20.54
CA SER A 140 16.38 14.91 21.76
C SER A 140 15.18 13.98 21.49
N GLY A 141 14.87 13.63 20.24
CA GLY A 141 13.77 12.73 19.86
C GLY A 141 12.37 13.35 19.92
N ASN A 142 12.26 14.67 20.09
CA ASN A 142 10.99 15.40 20.08
C ASN A 142 10.63 15.83 18.65
N PRO A 143 9.36 15.70 18.22
CA PRO A 143 8.93 16.20 16.91
C PRO A 143 9.04 17.72 16.86
N ILE A 144 9.85 18.24 15.94
CA ILE A 144 9.95 19.67 15.65
C ILE A 144 8.64 20.07 15.00
N ALA A 145 7.78 20.76 15.75
CA ALA A 145 6.64 21.42 15.15
C ALA A 145 7.21 22.41 14.12
N PRO A 146 6.77 22.36 12.85
CA PRO A 146 7.25 23.31 11.86
C PRO A 146 7.02 24.69 12.43
N SER A 147 8.08 25.50 12.50
CA SER A 147 7.99 26.89 12.91
C SER A 147 6.85 27.49 12.11
N GLN A 148 5.75 27.79 12.81
CA GLN A 148 4.69 28.56 12.20
C GLN A 148 5.39 29.81 11.70
N ALA A 149 5.45 29.98 10.38
CA ALA A 149 5.63 31.31 9.83
C ALA A 149 4.71 32.21 10.66
N ILE A 150 5.28 33.25 11.26
CA ILE A 150 4.60 34.19 12.13
C ILE A 150 3.49 34.81 11.30
N ASN A 151 2.35 34.13 11.25
CA ASN A 151 1.09 34.73 10.91
C ASN A 151 0.74 35.44 12.20
N ASN A 152 1.12 36.72 12.27
CA ASN A 152 0.46 37.66 13.17
C ASN A 152 -1.03 37.28 13.21
N PRO A 153 -1.63 37.06 14.39
CA PRO A 153 -3.07 36.93 14.48
C PRO A 153 -3.67 38.29 14.13
N LEU A 154 -3.90 38.50 12.82
CA LEU A 154 -4.56 39.68 12.31
C LEU A 154 -6.05 39.52 12.60
N SER A 155 -6.51 40.30 13.57
CA SER A 155 -7.88 40.69 13.87
C SER A 155 -8.95 39.59 13.97
N GLU A 156 -9.47 39.46 15.19
CA GLU A 156 -10.61 38.66 15.66
C GLU A 156 -11.98 38.95 15.01
N ASN A 157 -12.08 39.62 13.86
CA ASN A 157 -13.36 40.07 13.29
C ASN A 157 -13.47 39.99 11.76
N SER A 158 -13.20 38.83 11.14
CA SER A 158 -13.73 38.51 9.81
C SER A 158 -14.56 37.23 9.85
N LEU A 159 -15.87 37.34 9.59
CA LEU A 159 -16.72 36.21 9.27
C LEU A 159 -16.37 35.73 7.85
N ASP A 160 -15.33 34.91 7.74
CA ASP A 160 -15.03 34.19 6.50
C ASP A 160 -15.79 32.84 6.48
N PRO A 161 -16.73 32.61 5.52
CA PRO A 161 -17.59 31.42 5.48
C PRO A 161 -16.88 30.07 5.30
N PHE A 162 -15.56 30.08 5.08
CA PHE A 162 -14.77 28.87 4.78
C PHE A 162 -13.98 28.32 5.98
N ASN A 163 -14.01 28.95 7.15
CA ASN A 163 -13.40 28.43 8.36
C ASN A 163 -14.46 27.87 9.33
N MET A 164 -15.23 26.87 8.89
CA MET A 164 -16.17 26.16 9.75
C MET A 164 -15.45 25.00 10.44
N GLY A 165 -15.14 25.20 11.73
CA GLY A 165 -14.36 24.32 12.59
C GLY A 165 -14.80 22.85 12.61
N LEU A 166 -14.07 22.03 11.85
CA LEU A 166 -14.10 20.56 11.88
C LEU A 166 -12.94 19.98 12.72
N THR A 167 -12.39 20.74 13.67
CA THR A 167 -11.47 20.21 14.68
C THR A 167 -12.26 19.72 15.89
N ARG A 168 -12.51 18.40 15.92
CA ARG A 168 -12.99 17.69 17.11
C ARG A 168 -11.93 17.83 18.21
N LYS A 169 -12.10 18.79 19.14
CA LYS A 169 -11.35 18.79 20.40
C LYS A 169 -11.79 17.57 21.21
N ILE A 170 -10.99 16.51 21.21
CA ILE A 170 -11.14 15.38 22.12
C ILE A 170 -10.73 15.89 23.50
N ASN A 171 -11.72 16.11 24.37
CA ASN A 171 -11.49 16.43 25.78
C ASN A 171 -11.57 15.10 26.55
N VAL A 172 -10.42 14.48 26.80
CA VAL A 172 -10.33 13.29 27.67
C VAL A 172 -10.42 13.78 29.11
N LYS A 173 -11.62 13.71 29.69
CA LYS A 173 -11.80 13.72 31.15
C LYS A 173 -12.03 12.29 31.62
N ASN A 174 -11.06 11.79 32.38
CA ASN A 174 -11.12 10.54 33.11
C ASN A 174 -12.15 10.65 34.26
N ASN A 175 -13.13 9.75 34.31
CA ASN A 175 -13.70 9.19 35.55
C ASN A 175 -14.58 7.96 35.24
N PRO A 176 -14.82 7.05 36.21
CA PRO A 176 -14.89 5.62 35.95
C PRO A 176 -16.30 5.10 35.68
N GLU A 177 -16.26 3.89 35.14
CA GLU A 177 -17.30 2.95 34.74
C GLU A 177 -18.57 2.92 35.61
N ASN A 178 -19.74 2.97 34.95
CA ASN A 178 -20.97 2.29 35.38
C ASN A 178 -21.90 2.04 34.17
N PRO A 179 -22.76 1.00 34.22
CA PRO A 179 -23.00 0.13 33.06
C PRO A 179 -24.23 0.51 32.23
N ALA A 180 -24.15 0.22 30.94
CA ALA A 180 -25.25 -0.13 30.02
C ALA A 180 -26.52 0.77 30.04
N ASN A 181 -26.41 2.00 29.51
CA ASN A 181 -27.58 2.72 29.02
C ASN A 181 -28.12 2.06 27.74
N LYS A 182 -29.14 1.21 27.88
CA LYS A 182 -30.01 0.80 26.77
C LYS A 182 -30.57 2.08 26.13
N LYS A 183 -30.27 2.32 24.86
CA LYS A 183 -30.82 3.45 24.12
C LYS A 183 -32.32 3.20 23.93
N GLU A 184 -33.15 3.80 24.76
CA GLU A 184 -34.59 3.88 24.50
C GLU A 184 -34.82 4.70 23.23
N PHE A 185 -35.48 4.10 22.24
CA PHE A 185 -35.85 4.77 21.01
C PHE A 185 -36.99 5.76 21.31
N LYS A 186 -36.74 7.05 21.07
CA LYS A 186 -37.80 8.06 21.15
C LYS A 186 -38.73 7.93 19.93
N PRO A 187 -40.05 8.13 20.09
CA PRO A 187 -40.98 8.15 18.97
C PRO A 187 -40.56 9.22 17.95
N ILE A 188 -40.80 8.97 16.67
CA ILE A 188 -40.26 9.78 15.55
C ILE A 188 -40.62 11.27 15.66
N ASN A 189 -41.75 11.58 16.31
CA ASN A 189 -42.26 12.93 16.49
C ASN A 189 -41.43 13.76 17.48
N ASP A 190 -40.71 13.13 18.42
CA ASP A 190 -39.89 13.79 19.44
C ASP A 190 -38.40 13.81 19.09
N TYR A 191 -38.05 13.45 17.84
CA TYR A 191 -36.68 13.47 17.38
C TYR A 191 -36.17 14.90 17.17
N LYS A 192 -35.36 15.39 18.12
CA LYS A 192 -34.55 16.60 17.96
C LYS A 192 -33.12 16.21 17.59
N PRO A 193 -32.65 16.47 16.37
CA PRO A 193 -31.29 16.13 15.97
C PRO A 193 -30.28 16.87 16.84
N THR A 194 -29.42 16.13 17.53
CA THR A 194 -28.32 16.68 18.34
C THR A 194 -27.09 16.88 17.46
N GLY A 195 -26.72 18.13 17.22
CA GLY A 195 -25.59 18.54 16.40
C GLY A 195 -25.70 20.02 16.09
N ASN A 196 -24.58 20.71 15.90
CA ASN A 196 -24.59 22.15 15.59
C ASN A 196 -25.05 22.34 14.14
N LEU A 197 -26.37 22.29 13.91
CA LEU A 197 -26.99 22.26 12.59
C LEU A 197 -26.87 23.62 11.92
N ILE A 198 -26.39 23.60 10.68
CA ILE A 198 -26.20 24.79 9.83
C ILE A 198 -27.53 25.47 9.49
N TYR A 199 -28.66 24.77 9.61
CA TYR A 199 -30.00 25.28 9.31
C TYR A 199 -30.98 25.05 10.47
N GLY A 200 -30.60 25.49 11.67
CA GLY A 200 -31.48 25.45 12.84
C GLY A 200 -32.61 26.49 12.76
N LYS A 201 -33.74 26.20 13.42
CA LYS A 201 -34.85 27.17 13.59
C LYS A 201 -34.37 28.48 14.22
N ASP A 202 -33.36 28.42 15.08
CA ASP A 202 -32.74 29.59 15.73
C ASP A 202 -32.05 30.53 14.72
N LEU A 203 -31.56 29.99 13.60
CA LEU A 203 -30.95 30.76 12.51
C LEU A 203 -32.00 31.52 11.72
N PHE A 204 -33.13 30.88 11.41
CA PHE A 204 -34.27 31.54 10.77
C PHE A 204 -34.85 32.65 11.64
N LYS A 205 -34.96 32.40 12.96
CA LYS A 205 -35.41 33.43 13.90
C LYS A 205 -34.48 34.65 13.93
N LYS A 206 -33.16 34.44 13.92
CA LYS A 206 -32.16 35.52 13.82
C LYS A 206 -32.19 36.26 12.48
N LEU A 207 -32.58 35.60 11.40
CA LEU A 207 -32.77 36.26 10.11
C LEU A 207 -34.03 37.12 10.14
N GLU A 208 -35.13 36.60 10.67
CA GLU A 208 -36.39 37.32 10.82
C GLU A 208 -36.25 38.57 11.69
N ASP A 209 -35.55 38.46 12.83
CA ASP A 209 -35.21 39.60 13.71
C ASP A 209 -34.31 40.66 13.03
N LYS A 210 -33.64 40.30 11.91
CA LYS A 210 -32.79 41.21 11.15
C LYS A 210 -33.52 41.93 10.01
N PHE A 211 -34.69 41.43 9.63
CA PHE A 211 -35.54 41.98 8.57
C PHE A 211 -36.82 42.64 9.10
N SER A 212 -37.14 42.47 10.39
CA SER A 212 -38.12 43.28 11.11
C SER A 212 -37.49 44.53 11.73
#